data_AF-A0A5N7CRX8-F1
#
_entry.id   AF-A0A5N7CRX8-F1
#
_cell.length_a   1.000
_cell.length_b   1.000
_cell.length_c   1.000
_cell.angle_alpha   90.00
_cell.angle_beta   90.00
_cell.angle_gamma   90.00
#
_symmetry.space_group_name_H-M   'P 1'
#
loop_
_entity.id
_entity.type
_entity.pdbx_description
1 polymer ?
#
loop_
_entity_poly.entity_id
_entity_poly.type
_entity_poly.pdbx_seq_one_letter_code
_entity_poly.pdbx_strand_id
1 'polypeptide(L)'
;MQYKAFTIALLGLGKSYAAHFSQTCSSLDLQGSLLVAKCSGSPNKYYDTVVDLNKCVGNRDGTLMRGCMCYGRKGVMAPSSILNLDEFVTNEGGVLVCDKED
;
A
#
# COMPACT_ATOMS: atom_id res chain seq x y z
N MET A 1 -52.66 -7.65 23.33
CA MET A 1 -51.26 -7.90 23.68
C MET A 1 -50.42 -7.56 22.45
N GLN A 2 -49.81 -6.36 22.43
CA GLN A 2 -49.01 -5.87 21.29
C GLN A 2 -47.57 -6.35 21.45
N TYR A 3 -47.11 -7.22 20.56
CA TYR A 3 -45.69 -7.57 20.47
C TYR A 3 -45.02 -6.49 19.61
N LYS A 4 -44.41 -5.50 20.25
CA LYS A 4 -43.51 -4.57 19.56
C LYS A 4 -42.25 -5.33 19.19
N ALA A 5 -42.10 -5.65 17.91
CA ALA A 5 -40.85 -6.15 17.37
C ALA A 5 -39.79 -5.05 17.53
N PHE A 6 -38.87 -5.24 18.49
CA PHE A 6 -37.67 -4.45 18.62
C PHE A 6 -36.75 -4.79 17.44
N THR A 7 -36.83 -4.00 16.38
CA THR A 7 -35.81 -3.99 15.32
C THR A 7 -34.53 -3.44 15.93
N ILE A 8 -33.60 -4.32 16.28
CA ILE A 8 -32.21 -3.93 16.56
C ILE A 8 -31.59 -3.57 15.21
N ALA A 9 -31.63 -2.28 14.88
CA ALA A 9 -30.81 -1.73 13.82
C ALA A 9 -29.35 -1.76 14.31
N LEU A 10 -28.61 -2.81 13.96
CA LEU A 10 -27.16 -2.77 14.04
C LEU A 10 -26.67 -1.79 12.97
N LEU A 11 -26.56 -0.51 13.35
CA LEU A 11 -25.78 0.48 12.63
C LEU A 11 -24.31 0.07 12.73
N GLY A 12 -23.92 -0.91 11.93
CA GLY A 12 -22.54 -1.17 11.58
C GLY A 12 -22.03 -0.03 10.72
N LEU A 13 -21.81 1.16 11.31
CA LEU A 13 -20.93 2.18 10.75
C LEU A 13 -19.48 1.75 10.98
N GLY A 14 -19.14 0.53 10.53
CA GLY A 14 -17.77 0.20 10.25
C GLY A 14 -17.39 1.04 9.04
N LYS A 15 -16.79 2.21 9.27
CA LYS A 15 -16.00 2.86 8.22
C LYS A 15 -14.94 1.85 7.82
N SER A 16 -15.16 1.13 6.72
CA SER A 16 -14.13 0.33 6.08
C SER A 16 -13.16 1.36 5.50
N TYR A 17 -12.22 1.82 6.32
CA TYR A 17 -11.01 2.41 5.79
C TYR A 17 -10.38 1.30 4.96
N ALA A 18 -10.17 1.53 3.66
CA ALA A 18 -9.34 0.62 2.88
C ALA A 18 -8.02 0.52 3.64
N ALA A 19 -7.72 -0.67 4.16
CA ALA A 19 -6.54 -0.85 4.97
C ALA A 19 -5.32 -0.69 4.07
N HIS A 20 -4.35 0.12 4.50
CA HIS A 20 -3.10 0.25 3.77
C HIS A 20 -2.34 -1.08 3.72
N PHE A 21 -1.44 -1.24 2.75
CA PHE A 21 -0.69 -2.48 2.62
C PHE A 21 0.11 -2.77 3.89
N SER A 22 0.69 -1.76 4.56
CA SER A 22 1.44 -1.93 5.81
C SER A 22 0.62 -2.55 6.94
N GLN A 23 -0.71 -2.44 6.90
CA GLN A 23 -1.62 -2.98 7.91
C GLN A 23 -2.09 -4.40 7.58
N THR A 24 -2.00 -4.80 6.31
CA THR A 24 -2.49 -6.10 5.82
C THR A 24 -1.38 -7.02 5.32
N CYS A 25 -0.14 -6.53 5.34
CA CYS A 25 1.08 -7.25 5.01
C CYS A 25 2.03 -7.31 6.20
N SER A 26 2.93 -8.28 6.14
CA SER A 26 3.95 -8.57 7.16
C SER A 26 5.24 -9.03 6.47
N SER A 27 6.32 -9.21 7.24
CA SER A 27 7.62 -9.67 6.70
C SER A 27 8.11 -8.79 5.55
N LEU A 28 7.95 -7.47 5.69
CA LEU A 28 8.38 -6.48 4.71
C LEU A 28 9.91 -6.49 4.62
N ASP A 29 10.43 -6.70 3.41
CA ASP A 29 11.86 -6.68 3.12
C ASP A 29 12.13 -5.97 1.78
N LEU A 30 13.22 -5.19 1.72
CA LEU A 30 13.58 -4.43 0.53
C LEU A 30 14.90 -4.96 -0.03
N GLN A 31 14.83 -5.58 -1.20
CA GLN A 31 15.97 -6.17 -1.91
C GLN A 31 16.22 -5.39 -3.20
N GLY A 32 17.13 -4.40 -3.13
CA GLY A 32 17.29 -3.45 -4.22
C GLY A 32 16.02 -2.59 -4.37
N SER A 33 15.33 -2.69 -5.50
CA SER A 33 14.03 -2.04 -5.74
C SER A 33 12.83 -2.96 -5.48
N LEU A 34 13.05 -4.22 -5.13
CA LEU A 34 11.99 -5.19 -4.93
C LEU A 34 11.50 -5.14 -3.47
N LEU A 35 10.26 -4.71 -3.27
CA LEU A 35 9.58 -4.84 -1.99
C LEU A 35 8.92 -6.22 -1.92
N VAL A 36 9.48 -7.07 -1.05
CA VAL A 36 9.00 -8.41 -0.75
C VAL A 36 8.14 -8.35 0.51
N ALA A 37 7.00 -9.02 0.50
CA ALA A 37 6.10 -9.04 1.64
C ALA A 37 5.25 -10.32 1.67
N LYS A 38 4.64 -10.56 2.83
CA LYS A 38 3.57 -11.55 3.00
C LYS A 38 2.26 -10.85 3.31
N CYS A 39 1.31 -10.90 2.38
CA CYS A 39 0.08 -10.11 2.42
C CYS A 39 -1.18 -10.95 2.60
N SER A 40 -2.13 -10.44 3.38
CA SER A 40 -3.44 -11.07 3.58
C SER A 40 -4.31 -10.84 2.34
N GLY A 41 -4.79 -11.93 1.72
CA GLY A 41 -5.79 -11.84 0.65
C GLY A 41 -7.22 -12.10 1.11
N SER A 42 -7.37 -12.78 2.24
CA SER A 42 -8.65 -12.95 2.96
C SER A 42 -8.35 -13.31 4.41
N PRO A 43 -9.34 -13.31 5.33
CA PRO A 43 -9.11 -13.73 6.72
C PRO A 43 -8.39 -15.08 6.77
N ASN A 44 -7.26 -15.13 7.50
CA ASN A 44 -6.38 -16.29 7.65
C ASN A 44 -5.73 -16.85 6.36
N LYS A 45 -5.77 -16.12 5.23
CA LYS A 45 -5.12 -16.51 3.98
C LYS A 45 -4.09 -15.48 3.55
N TYR A 46 -2.83 -15.90 3.49
CA TYR A 46 -1.69 -15.04 3.20
C TYR A 46 -0.92 -15.54 1.98
N TYR A 47 -0.30 -14.62 1.25
CA TYR A 47 0.50 -14.90 0.06
C TYR A 47 1.82 -14.15 0.13
N ASP A 48 2.90 -14.81 -0.28
CA ASP A 48 4.16 -14.13 -0.51
C ASP A 48 4.07 -13.39 -1.85
N THR A 49 4.45 -12.12 -1.85
CA THR A 49 4.28 -11.22 -2.98
C THR A 49 5.45 -10.27 -3.11
N VAL A 50 5.70 -9.81 -4.34
CA VAL A 50 6.78 -8.88 -4.67
C VAL A 50 6.24 -7.78 -5.57
N VAL A 51 6.59 -6.54 -5.28
CA VAL A 51 6.41 -5.41 -6.20
C VAL A 51 7.76 -4.74 -6.46
N ASP A 52 8.04 -4.45 -7.72
CA ASP A 52 9.21 -3.63 -8.09
C ASP A 52 8.83 -2.15 -7.95
N LEU A 53 9.41 -1.49 -6.95
CA LEU A 53 9.16 -0.09 -6.65
C LEU A 53 9.60 0.84 -7.79
N ASN A 54 10.50 0.42 -8.69
CA ASN A 54 10.84 1.21 -9.88
C ASN A 54 9.64 1.48 -10.79
N LYS A 55 8.53 0.74 -10.62
CA LYS A 55 7.28 0.96 -11.35
C LYS A 55 6.51 2.20 -10.87
N CYS A 56 6.72 2.66 -9.65
CA CYS A 56 5.93 3.75 -9.06
C CYS A 56 6.69 4.69 -8.12
N VAL A 57 7.97 4.43 -7.83
CA VAL A 57 8.86 5.30 -7.07
C VAL A 57 9.91 5.86 -8.01
N GLY A 58 9.96 7.18 -8.07
CA GLY A 58 10.91 7.95 -8.84
C GLY A 58 11.83 8.74 -7.93
N ASN A 59 12.88 9.28 -8.51
CA ASN A 59 13.79 10.21 -7.85
C ASN A 59 13.85 11.49 -8.67
N ARG A 60 13.55 12.64 -8.05
CA ARG A 60 13.70 13.96 -8.65
C ARG A 60 14.58 14.80 -7.74
N ASP A 61 15.74 15.19 -8.26
CA ASP A 61 16.73 16.02 -7.55
C ASP A 61 17.09 15.44 -6.16
N GLY A 62 17.14 14.10 -6.08
CA GLY A 62 17.41 13.29 -4.88
C GLY A 62 16.29 13.20 -3.86
N THR A 63 15.09 13.67 -4.20
CA THR A 63 13.87 13.41 -3.43
C THR A 63 13.12 12.23 -4.06
N LEU A 64 12.87 11.20 -3.26
CA LEU A 64 11.98 10.09 -3.60
C LEU A 64 10.54 10.60 -3.65
N MET A 65 9.84 10.26 -4.72
CA MET A 65 8.44 10.63 -4.92
C MET A 65 7.69 9.52 -5.64
N ARG A 66 6.37 9.52 -5.50
CA ARG A 66 5.48 8.75 -6.37
C ARG A 66 5.69 9.21 -7.81
N GLY A 67 5.88 8.28 -8.73
CA GLY A 67 6.00 8.54 -10.17
C GLY A 67 7.12 7.76 -10.86
N CYS A 68 7.05 7.69 -12.18
CA CYS A 68 8.07 7.04 -13.02
C CYS A 68 9.39 7.83 -12.99
N MET A 69 10.51 7.13 -13.22
CA MET A 69 11.87 7.69 -13.25
C MET A 69 11.99 8.97 -14.11
N CYS A 70 11.98 10.13 -13.48
CA CYS A 70 12.31 11.40 -14.13
C CYS A 70 13.83 11.60 -14.05
N TYR A 71 14.55 11.36 -15.15
CA TYR A 71 15.98 11.73 -15.26
C TYR A 71 16.13 13.26 -15.33
N GLY A 72 16.09 13.91 -14.16
CA GLY A 72 16.47 15.30 -13.94
C GLY A 72 18.00 15.46 -13.90
N ARG A 73 18.50 16.56 -14.43
CA ARG A 73 19.91 16.80 -14.81
C ARG A 73 20.91 16.73 -13.64
N LYS A 74 22.13 16.28 -13.97
CA LYS A 74 23.39 16.28 -13.19
C LYS A 74 23.36 15.46 -11.89
N GLY A 75 24.10 14.35 -11.92
CA GLY A 75 24.26 13.39 -10.82
C GLY A 75 24.94 13.96 -9.58
N VAL A 76 24.12 14.49 -8.68
CA VAL A 76 24.44 14.64 -7.26
C VAL A 76 23.50 13.70 -6.51
N MET A 77 24.05 12.79 -5.71
CA MET A 77 23.25 12.05 -4.73
C MET A 77 22.74 13.07 -3.71
N ALA A 78 21.48 13.49 -3.82
CA ALA A 78 20.89 14.37 -2.81
C ALA A 78 20.52 13.56 -1.56
N PRO A 79 20.25 14.24 -0.43
CA PRO A 79 20.07 13.58 0.86
C PRO A 79 18.91 12.59 0.83
N SER A 80 19.04 11.51 1.59
CA SER A 80 18.00 10.49 1.76
C SER A 80 16.67 11.13 2.19
N SER A 81 15.63 10.95 1.39
CA SER A 81 14.25 11.36 1.70
C SER A 81 13.41 10.17 2.13
N ILE A 82 12.50 10.36 3.08
CA ILE A 82 11.50 9.36 3.47
C ILE A 82 10.29 9.50 2.55
N LEU A 83 9.85 8.39 1.96
CA LEU A 83 8.63 8.31 1.17
C LEU A 83 7.68 7.30 1.81
N ASN A 84 6.45 7.71 2.07
CA ASN A 84 5.44 6.83 2.63
C ASN A 84 4.80 5.98 1.52
N LEU A 85 5.12 4.68 1.48
CA LEU A 85 4.61 3.78 0.45
C LEU A 85 3.11 3.47 0.62
N ASP A 86 2.53 3.68 1.80
CA ASP A 86 1.09 3.45 2.04
C ASP A 86 0.19 4.35 1.18
N GLU A 87 0.76 5.42 0.61
CA GLU A 87 0.06 6.37 -0.26
C GLU A 87 -0.18 5.84 -1.68
N PHE A 88 0.55 4.80 -2.12
CA PHE A 88 0.50 4.35 -3.51
C PHE A 88 0.87 2.87 -3.73
N VAL A 89 1.32 2.15 -2.70
CA VAL A 89 1.45 0.70 -2.72
C VAL A 89 0.24 0.11 -2.00
N THR A 90 -0.47 -0.78 -2.67
CA THR A 90 -1.70 -1.41 -2.17
C THR A 90 -1.53 -2.92 -2.06
N ASN A 91 -2.34 -3.53 -1.19
CA ASN A 91 -2.52 -4.98 -1.16
C ASN A 91 -3.88 -5.32 -1.78
N GLU A 92 -3.85 -5.87 -2.99
CA GLU A 92 -5.03 -6.29 -3.74
C GLU A 92 -5.16 -7.81 -3.71
N GLY A 93 -6.00 -8.32 -2.81
CA GLY A 93 -6.28 -9.76 -2.73
C GLY A 93 -5.06 -10.61 -2.36
N GLY A 94 -4.07 -10.03 -1.66
CA GLY A 94 -2.82 -10.69 -1.29
C GLY A 94 -1.64 -10.37 -2.21
N VAL A 95 -1.84 -9.54 -3.24
CA VAL A 95 -0.81 -9.14 -4.19
C VAL A 95 -0.47 -7.67 -3.98
N LEU A 96 0.83 -7.36 -3.87
CA LEU A 96 1.29 -5.97 -3.84
C LEU A 96 1.20 -5.35 -5.24
N VAL A 97 0.58 -4.18 -5.31
CA VAL A 97 0.37 -3.44 -6.56
C VAL A 97 0.75 -1.98 -6.33
N CYS A 98 1.38 -1.36 -7.33
CA CYS A 98 1.45 0.10 -7.38
C CYS A 98 0.12 0.61 -7.95
N ASP A 99 -0.57 1.47 -7.22
CA ASP A 99 -1.77 2.13 -7.73
C ASP A 99 -1.43 2.96 -8.98
N LYS A 100 -2.43 3.15 -9.86
CA LYS A 100 -2.26 4.01 -11.03
C LYS A 100 -2.42 5.47 -10.60
N GLU A 101 -1.63 6.37 -11.17
CA GLU A 101 -1.95 7.80 -11.16
C GLU A 101 -3.24 7.97 -11.98
N ASP A 102 -4.29 8.50 -11.34
CA ASP A 102 -5.53 8.92 -12.00
C ASP A 102 -5.32 10.25 -12.76
#